data_AF-A0A7V9NR50-F1
#
_entry.id   AF-A0A7V9NR50-F1
#
_cell.length_a   1.000
_cell.length_b   1.000
_cell.length_c   1.000
_cell.angle_alpha   90.00
_cell.angle_beta   90.00
_cell.angle_gamma   90.00
#
_symmetry.space_group_name_H-M   'P 1'
#
loop_
_entity.id
_entity.type
_entity.pdbx_description
1 polymer ?
#
loop_
_entity_poly.entity_id
_entity_poly.type
_entity_poly.pdbx_seq_one_letter_code
_entity_poly.pdbx_strand_id
1 'polypeptide(L)'
;MKHYSDRAVVLRTMPLGEADRIVTLMTEAHGRVRAVAKGIRRTTSKFGARLEPTTNVSVQLYMGRELDTITQAETISHMPNTRNDLH
;
A
#
# COMPACT_ATOMS: atom_id res chain seq x y z
N MET A 1 7.63 9.49 -17.32
CA MET A 1 7.39 8.36 -16.41
C MET A 1 6.02 8.52 -15.77
N LYS A 2 5.34 7.40 -15.43
CA LYS A 2 3.88 7.34 -15.25
C LYS A 2 3.51 7.11 -13.78
N HIS A 3 2.63 7.96 -13.23
CA HIS A 3 1.89 7.64 -12.02
C HIS A 3 0.74 6.71 -12.35
N TYR A 4 0.44 5.80 -11.43
CA TYR A 4 -0.75 4.96 -11.53
C TYR A 4 -1.33 4.71 -10.16
N SER A 5 -2.62 4.41 -10.13
CA SER A 5 -3.34 4.04 -8.90
C SER A 5 -3.84 2.62 -9.04
N ASP A 6 -3.84 1.89 -7.93
CA ASP A 6 -4.36 0.54 -7.88
C ASP A 6 -4.90 0.21 -6.48
N ARG A 7 -5.76 -0.80 -6.41
CA ARG A 7 -6.15 -1.43 -5.15
C ARG A 7 -5.21 -2.59 -4.89
N ALA A 8 -4.80 -2.73 -3.64
CA ALA A 8 -3.83 -3.74 -3.27
C ALA A 8 -3.98 -4.25 -1.84
N VAL A 9 -3.49 -5.46 -1.63
CA VAL A 9 -3.27 -6.01 -0.29
C VAL A 9 -1.78 -5.98 0.02
N VAL A 10 -1.43 -5.50 1.22
CA VAL A 10 -0.05 -5.54 1.70
C VAL A 10 0.31 -6.97 2.09
N LEU A 11 1.29 -7.54 1.39
CA LEU A 11 1.78 -8.90 1.66
C LEU A 11 2.85 -8.91 2.74
N ARG A 12 3.83 -8.00 2.64
CA ARG A 12 4.90 -7.84 3.62
C ARG A 12 5.50 -6.45 3.58
N THR A 13 6.14 -6.08 4.69
CA THR A 13 7.04 -4.94 4.77
C THR A 13 8.43 -5.38 5.20
N MET A 14 9.46 -4.68 4.72
CA MET A 14 10.83 -4.85 5.16
C MET A 14 11.50 -3.48 5.35
N PRO A 15 12.37 -3.29 6.36
CA PRO A 15 13.09 -2.05 6.53
C PRO A 15 13.94 -1.71 5.30
N LEU A 16 13.99 -0.43 4.95
CA LEU A 16 14.93 0.14 3.99
C LEU A 16 15.62 1.33 4.67
N GLY A 17 16.81 1.09 5.20
CA GLY A 17 17.50 2.08 6.03
C GLY A 17 16.70 2.48 7.28
N GLU A 18 16.91 3.71 7.73
CA GLU A 18 16.34 4.18 9.01
C GLU A 18 14.90 4.65 8.90
N ALA A 19 14.52 5.31 7.81
CA ALA A 19 13.23 6.00 7.72
C ALA A 19 12.22 5.27 6.82
N ASP A 20 12.66 4.36 5.95
CA ASP A 20 11.85 3.85 4.86
C ASP A 20 11.55 2.36 5.02
N ARG A 21 10.57 1.86 4.25
CA ARG A 21 10.30 0.43 4.09
C ARG A 21 10.07 0.10 2.63
N ILE A 22 10.49 -1.10 2.22
CA ILE A 22 9.98 -1.73 1.00
C ILE A 22 8.69 -2.47 1.38
N VAL A 23 7.62 -2.20 0.64
CA VAL A 23 6.32 -2.80 0.77
C VAL A 23 6.08 -3.68 -0.46
N THR A 24 5.69 -4.94 -0.23
CA THR A 24 5.26 -5.83 -1.30
C THR A 24 3.74 -5.85 -1.33
N LEU A 25 3.16 -5.50 -2.47
CA LEU A 25 1.74 -5.35 -2.70
C LEU A 25 1.27 -6.41 -3.69
N MET A 26 0.14 -7.07 -3.41
CA MET A 26 -0.62 -7.75 -4.44
C MET A 26 -1.66 -6.76 -4.95
N THR A 27 -1.46 -6.26 -6.17
CA THR A 27 -2.35 -5.28 -6.81
C THR A 27 -3.37 -5.98 -7.71
N GLU A 28 -4.54 -5.38 -7.88
CA GLU A 28 -5.61 -5.95 -8.71
C GLU A 28 -5.25 -5.94 -10.21
N ALA A 29 -4.68 -4.83 -10.71
CA ALA A 29 -4.41 -4.65 -12.14
C ALA A 29 -2.95 -4.91 -12.56
N HIS A 30 -1.99 -4.77 -11.65
CA HIS A 30 -0.55 -4.85 -11.99
C HIS A 30 0.16 -6.07 -11.36
N GLY A 31 -0.59 -6.98 -10.73
CA GLY A 31 -0.06 -8.16 -10.06
C GLY A 31 0.82 -7.81 -8.86
N ARG A 32 1.92 -8.56 -8.65
CA ARG A 32 2.80 -8.35 -7.50
C ARG A 32 3.76 -7.19 -7.75
N VAL A 33 3.60 -6.11 -7.00
CA VAL A 33 4.43 -4.89 -7.07
C VAL A 33 5.29 -4.76 -5.82
N ARG A 34 6.55 -4.31 -6.00
CA ARG A 34 7.43 -3.90 -4.90
C ARG A 34 7.62 -2.39 -4.96
N ALA A 35 7.35 -1.72 -3.85
CA ALA A 35 7.41 -0.27 -3.79
C ALA A 35 8.05 0.24 -2.49
N VAL A 36 8.67 1.40 -2.54
CA VAL A 36 9.25 2.09 -1.39
C VAL A 36 8.23 3.04 -0.78
N ALA A 37 7.98 2.89 0.52
CA ALA A 37 7.26 3.86 1.33
C ALA A 37 8.29 4.75 2.06
N LYS A 38 8.52 5.95 1.53
CA LYS A 38 9.50 6.89 2.07
C LYS A 38 9.00 7.53 3.37
N GLY A 39 9.87 7.60 4.37
CA GLY A 39 9.64 8.23 5.67
C GLY A 39 8.62 7.52 6.54
N ILE A 40 8.22 6.28 6.21
CA ILE A 40 7.15 5.58 6.91
C ILE A 40 7.44 5.33 8.39
N ARG A 41 8.72 5.20 8.78
CA ARG A 41 9.13 4.99 10.17
C ARG A 41 9.23 6.28 10.99
N ARG A 42 9.07 7.46 10.37
CA ARG A 42 9.06 8.73 11.10
C ARG A 42 7.78 8.86 11.91
N THR A 43 7.86 9.42 13.10
CA THR A 43 6.69 9.67 13.97
C THR A 43 5.63 10.55 13.29
N THR A 44 6.05 11.39 12.34
CA THR A 44 5.20 12.29 11.54
C THR A 44 4.80 11.71 10.18
N SER A 45 4.96 10.40 9.97
CA SER A 45 4.67 9.74 8.70
C SER A 45 3.21 9.91 8.28
N LYS A 46 3.00 10.37 7.04
CA LYS A 46 1.66 10.43 6.42
C LYS A 46 1.01 9.06 6.23
N PHE A 47 1.81 7.98 6.19
CA PHE A 47 1.31 6.63 5.94
C PHE A 47 0.75 5.96 7.20
N GLY A 48 1.17 6.38 8.41
CA GLY A 48 0.74 5.75 9.66
C GLY A 48 0.93 4.22 9.64
N ALA A 49 -0.02 3.48 10.22
CA ALA A 49 -0.04 2.01 10.22
C ALA A 49 -0.70 1.39 8.95
N ARG A 50 -1.03 2.19 7.92
CA ARG A 50 -1.86 1.74 6.79
C ARG A 50 -1.15 0.77 5.84
N LEU A 51 0.17 0.69 5.92
CA LEU A 51 0.99 -0.21 5.10
C LEU A 51 1.51 -1.40 5.90
N GLU A 52 0.75 -1.85 6.90
CA GLU A 52 1.04 -3.11 7.59
C GLU A 52 0.48 -4.31 6.82
N PRO A 53 1.08 -5.52 6.96
CA PRO A 53 0.58 -6.73 6.31
C PRO A 53 -0.92 -6.95 6.52
N THR A 54 -1.57 -7.61 5.56
CA THR A 54 -3.00 -7.93 5.53
C THR A 54 -3.94 -6.72 5.53
N THR A 55 -3.43 -5.53 5.20
CA THR A 55 -4.25 -4.33 5.01
C THR A 55 -4.63 -4.16 3.55
N ASN A 56 -5.91 -3.92 3.28
CA ASN A 56 -6.40 -3.52 1.96
C ASN A 56 -6.24 -2.01 1.79
N VAL A 57 -5.61 -1.59 0.71
CA VAL A 57 -5.25 -0.20 0.46
C VAL A 57 -5.54 0.22 -0.97
N SER A 58 -5.98 1.46 -1.13
CA SER A 58 -5.90 2.20 -2.39
C SER A 58 -4.55 2.90 -2.39
N VAL A 59 -3.72 2.63 -3.40
CA VAL A 59 -2.36 3.15 -3.47
C VAL A 59 -2.16 3.97 -4.73
N GLN A 60 -1.40 5.06 -4.60
CA GLN A 60 -0.84 5.78 -5.73
C GLN A 60 0.67 5.50 -5.78
N LEU A 61 1.13 5.09 -6.95
CA LEU A 61 2.49 4.65 -7.21
C LEU A 61 3.11 5.50 -8.31
N TYR A 62 4.40 5.77 -8.16
CA TYR A 62 5.25 6.28 -9.23
C TYR A 62 6.12 5.13 -9.73
N MET A 63 5.97 4.79 -11.02
CA MET A 63 6.67 3.67 -11.65
C MET A 63 8.18 3.91 -11.68
N GLY A 64 8.94 3.01 -11.07
CA GLY A 64 10.40 2.98 -11.08
C GLY A 64 10.96 1.91 -12.01
N ARG A 65 12.28 1.68 -11.91
CA ARG A 65 12.98 0.68 -12.74
C ARG A 65 12.95 -0.73 -12.13
N GLU A 66 13.08 -0.81 -10.80
CA GLU A 66 13.01 -2.08 -10.04
C GLU A 66 12.05 -2.00 -8.85
N LEU A 67 11.94 -0.81 -8.25
CA LEU A 67 11.04 -0.50 -7.15
C LEU A 67 10.25 0.75 -7.51
N ASP A 68 8.94 0.65 -7.32
CA ASP A 68 8.07 1.81 -7.42
C ASP A 68 8.17 2.65 -6.15
N THR A 69 7.60 3.86 -6.17
CA THR A 69 7.50 4.69 -4.97
C THR A 69 6.03 4.90 -4.63
N ILE A 70 5.65 4.55 -3.39
CA ILE A 70 4.31 4.86 -2.87
C ILE A 70 4.26 6.36 -2.60
N THR A 71 3.40 7.07 -3.30
CA THR A 71 3.19 8.51 -3.10
C THR A 71 2.02 8.80 -2.18
N GLN A 72 0.98 7.95 -2.22
CA GLN A 72 -0.20 7.99 -1.36
C GLN A 72 -0.69 6.57 -1.05
N ALA A 73 -1.27 6.39 0.13
CA ALA A 73 -1.92 5.14 0.52
C ALA A 73 -3.08 5.43 1.47
N GLU A 74 -4.25 4.91 1.14
CA GLU A 74 -5.47 5.03 1.93
C GLU A 74 -5.99 3.63 2.25
N THR A 75 -6.27 3.36 3.53
CA THR A 75 -6.87 2.08 3.92
C THR A 75 -8.28 2.01 3.38
N ILE A 76 -8.57 0.97 2.61
CA ILE A 76 -9.93 0.63 2.22
C ILE A 76 -10.50 -0.10 3.42
N SER A 77 -11.18 0.63 4.32
CA SER A 77 -11.83 0.04 5.48
C SER A 77 -12.67 -1.16 5.06
N HIS A 78 -12.41 -2.33 5.65
CA HIS A 78 -13.27 -3.47 5.46
C HIS A 78 -14.50 -3.31 6.38
N MET A 79 -15.70 -3.45 5.78
CA MET A 79 -17.05 -3.65 6.35
C MET A 79 -17.96 -2.44 6.72
N PRO A 80 -19.31 -2.61 6.71
CA PRO A 80 -20.09 -3.86 6.54
C PRO A 80 -21.26 -3.80 5.52
N ASN A 81 -21.56 -4.90 4.84
CA ASN A 81 -22.94 -5.19 4.42
C ASN A 81 -23.13 -6.70 4.19
N THR A 82 -23.17 -7.48 5.27
CA THR A 82 -23.70 -8.85 5.25
C THR A 82 -25.00 -8.96 6.04
N ARG A 83 -25.73 -7.85 6.23
CA ARG A 83 -27.05 -7.87 6.89
C ARG A 83 -28.26 -7.69 5.98
N ASN A 84 -28.07 -7.45 4.67
CA ASN A 84 -29.21 -7.15 3.78
C ASN A 84 -29.43 -8.14 2.62
N ASP A 85 -28.67 -9.24 2.54
CA ASP A 85 -28.83 -10.29 1.52
C ASP A 85 -29.46 -11.60 2.08
N LEU A 86 -30.13 -11.52 3.23
CA LEU A 86 -31.00 -12.58 3.73
C LEU A 86 -32.44 -12.05 3.81
N HIS A 87 -33.05 -11.84 2.65
CA HIS A 87 -34.50 -11.74 2.51
C HIS A 87 -34.96 -12.41 1.22
#